data_AF-A0A0B1-F1
#
_entry.id   AF-A0A0B1-F1
#
_cell.length_a   1.000
_cell.length_b   1.000
_cell.length_c   1.000
_cell.angle_alpha   90.00
_cell.angle_beta   90.00
_cell.angle_gamma   90.00
#
_symmetry.space_group_name_H-M   'P 1'
#
loop_
_entity.id
_entity.type
_entity.pdbx_description
1 polymer ?
#
loop_
_entity_poly.entity_id
_entity_poly.type
_entity_poly.pdbx_seq_one_letter_code
_entity_poly.pdbx_strand_id
1 'polypeptide(L)'
;MNLSFFDQFTSPCLLGIPLILLSTLFPALLLPTPDNRWITNRSSTLQLWLLHLITKQLMTPLNKPGHKWALILTSLMTFLLTINLLGLLPYTFTPTTQLSMNMALAFPLWLATLLTGLRNQPSTSLGHLLPEGTPTPLIPALILIETTSLLIRPLALG
;
A
#
# COMPACT_ATOMS: atom_id res chain seq x y z
N MET A 1 -25.21 -2.15 29.73
CA MET A 1 -24.78 -2.07 28.32
C MET A 1 -23.42 -2.75 28.26
N ASN A 2 -23.31 -3.92 27.63
CA ASN A 2 -22.00 -4.49 27.34
C ASN A 2 -21.36 -3.56 26.31
N LEU A 3 -20.50 -2.63 26.75
CA LEU A 3 -19.58 -1.96 25.85
C LEU A 3 -18.71 -3.05 25.25
N SER A 4 -18.94 -3.34 23.98
CA SER A 4 -18.20 -4.38 23.31
C SER A 4 -16.84 -3.80 22.96
N PHE A 5 -15.76 -4.54 23.20
CA PHE A 5 -14.42 -4.13 22.75
C PHE A 5 -14.39 -3.86 21.23
N PHE A 6 -15.37 -4.37 20.49
CA PHE A 6 -15.50 -4.18 19.05
C PHE A 6 -16.17 -2.87 18.63
N ASP A 7 -16.78 -2.13 19.56
CA ASP A 7 -17.47 -0.87 19.24
C ASP A 7 -16.51 0.16 18.63
N GLN A 8 -15.23 0.13 19.00
CA GLN A 8 -14.18 1.01 18.43
C GLN A 8 -13.91 0.76 16.93
N PHE A 9 -14.15 -0.46 16.43
CA PHE A 9 -13.92 -0.81 15.02
C PHE A 9 -15.15 -0.58 14.15
N THR A 10 -16.30 -0.25 14.76
CA THR A 10 -17.50 0.07 14.01
C THR A 10 -17.33 1.41 13.30
N SER A 11 -17.79 1.50 12.05
CA SER A 11 -17.69 2.74 11.29
C SER A 11 -18.55 3.82 11.96
N PRO A 12 -17.96 4.96 12.38
CA PRO A 12 -18.73 6.02 13.01
C PRO A 12 -19.70 6.64 12.01
N CYS A 13 -20.97 6.67 12.37
CA CYS A 13 -22.03 7.34 11.61
C CYS A 13 -22.62 8.47 12.46
N LEU A 14 -22.69 9.68 11.92
CA LEU A 14 -23.37 10.81 12.56
C LEU A 14 -24.56 11.20 11.69
N LEU A 15 -25.76 11.23 12.27
CA LEU A 15 -27.00 11.59 11.56
C LEU A 15 -27.24 10.77 10.27
N GLY A 16 -26.80 9.50 10.26
CA GLY A 16 -26.91 8.61 9.09
C GLY A 16 -25.82 8.79 8.02
N ILE A 17 -24.86 9.71 8.20
CA ILE A 17 -23.73 9.92 7.29
C ILE A 17 -22.49 9.19 7.85
N PRO A 18 -21.85 8.30 7.07
CA PRO A 18 -20.62 7.62 7.49
C PRO A 18 -19.44 8.60 7.49
N LEU A 19 -18.73 8.71 8.62
CA LEU A 19 -17.59 9.62 8.81
C LEU A 19 -16.25 9.05 8.31
N ILE A 20 -16.26 7.88 7.66
CA ILE A 20 -15.06 7.20 7.15
C ILE A 20 -14.31 8.09 6.15
N LEU A 21 -15.02 8.81 5.28
CA LEU A 21 -14.40 9.68 4.29
C LEU A 21 -13.63 10.85 4.95
N LEU A 22 -14.13 11.35 6.07
CA LEU A 22 -13.43 12.40 6.82
C LEU A 22 -12.16 11.85 7.46
N SER A 23 -12.21 10.63 8.02
CA SER A 23 -11.03 10.01 8.64
C SER A 23 -9.95 9.63 7.62
N THR A 24 -10.32 9.25 6.39
CA THR A 24 -9.35 8.97 5.33
C THR A 24 -8.69 10.23 4.76
N LEU A 25 -9.38 11.38 4.74
CA LEU A 25 -8.81 12.64 4.26
C LEU A 25 -7.96 13.37 5.31
N PHE A 26 -8.19 13.11 6.60
CA PHE A 26 -7.49 13.77 7.70
C PHE A 26 -5.94 13.71 7.64
N PRO A 27 -5.29 12.58 7.29
CA PRO A 27 -3.83 12.50 7.16
C PRO A 27 -3.27 13.43 6.08
N ALA A 28 -4.00 13.63 4.98
CA ALA A 28 -3.56 14.51 3.91
C ALA A 28 -3.53 15.98 4.36
N LEU A 29 -4.42 16.37 5.28
CA LEU A 29 -4.47 17.72 5.84
C LEU A 29 -3.34 17.99 6.86
N LEU A 30 -2.81 16.96 7.50
CA LEU A 30 -1.75 17.09 8.50
C LEU A 30 -0.37 17.37 7.90
N LEU A 31 -0.16 16.98 6.64
CA LEU A 31 1.10 17.22 5.95
C LEU A 31 1.14 18.67 5.43
N PRO A 32 2.05 19.52 5.93
CA PRO A 32 2.13 20.90 5.47
C PRO A 32 2.47 20.95 3.99
N THR A 33 1.79 21.84 3.25
CA THR A 33 2.11 22.10 1.85
C THR A 33 3.50 22.73 1.75
N PRO A 34 4.33 22.33 0.76
CA PRO A 34 5.63 22.93 0.57
C PRO A 34 5.47 24.40 0.14
N ASP A 35 6.21 25.30 0.81
CA ASP A 35 6.32 26.69 0.40
C ASP A 35 7.28 26.82 -0.79
N ASN A 36 7.05 27.78 -1.69
CA ASN A 36 7.96 28.11 -2.80
C ASN A 36 9.24 28.87 -2.33
N ARG A 37 9.60 28.76 -1.05
CA ARG A 37 10.76 29.42 -0.45
C ARG A 37 11.95 28.47 -0.48
N TRP A 38 13.15 29.00 -0.75
CA TRP A 38 14.39 28.21 -0.80
C TRP A 38 14.73 27.61 0.57
N ILE A 39 14.49 28.37 1.65
CA ILE A 39 14.60 27.90 3.03
C ILE A 39 13.17 27.76 3.54
N THR A 40 12.79 26.53 3.85
CA THR A 40 11.46 26.18 4.35
C THR A 40 11.46 26.08 5.88
N ASN A 41 10.29 25.84 6.47
CA ASN A 41 10.14 25.65 7.92
C ASN A 41 10.80 24.33 8.39
N ARG A 42 11.12 24.24 9.68
CA ARG A 42 11.76 23.03 10.26
C ARG A 42 10.93 21.75 10.07
N SER A 43 9.60 21.85 10.08
CA SER A 43 8.71 20.71 9.86
C SER A 43 8.74 20.23 8.41
N SER A 44 8.71 21.15 7.44
CA SER A 44 8.78 20.81 6.02
C SER A 44 10.16 20.27 5.61
N THR A 45 11.25 20.73 6.22
CA THR A 45 12.58 20.15 5.98
C THR A 45 12.68 18.71 6.48
N LEU A 46 12.13 18.41 7.67
CA LEU A 46 12.06 17.05 8.21
C LEU A 46 11.21 16.13 7.33
N GLN A 47 10.04 16.62 6.87
CA GLN A 47 9.18 15.87 5.95
C GLN A 47 9.90 15.57 4.62
N LEU A 48 10.58 16.56 4.04
CA LEU A 48 11.32 16.37 2.79
C LEU A 48 12.47 15.37 2.97
N TRP A 49 13.18 15.44 4.09
CA TRP A 49 14.23 14.48 4.44
C TRP A 49 13.68 13.05 4.55
N LEU A 50 12.55 12.87 5.24
CA LEU A 50 11.89 11.57 5.36
C LEU A 50 11.43 11.01 4.00
N LEU A 51 10.81 11.86 3.16
CA LEU A 51 10.42 11.47 1.80
C LEU A 51 11.64 11.08 0.95
N HIS A 52 12.75 11.80 1.08
CA HIS A 52 13.98 11.47 0.36
C HIS A 52 14.56 10.12 0.80
N LEU A 53 14.55 9.82 2.10
CA LEU A 53 14.99 8.52 2.59
C LEU A 53 14.11 7.37 2.10
N ILE A 54 12.78 7.53 2.19
CA ILE A 54 11.82 6.51 1.74
C ILE A 54 11.98 6.27 0.24
N THR A 55 12.04 7.33 -0.57
CA THR A 55 12.22 7.21 -2.03
C THR A 55 13.54 6.51 -2.35
N LYS A 56 14.64 6.88 -1.69
CA LYS A 56 15.95 6.25 -1.89
C LYS A 56 15.91 4.75 -1.58
N GLN A 57 15.40 4.36 -0.41
CA GLN A 57 15.35 2.97 0.02
C GLN A 57 14.42 2.11 -0.84
N LEU A 58 13.26 2.64 -1.25
CA LEU A 58 12.34 1.92 -2.13
C LEU A 58 12.92 1.71 -3.53
N MET A 59 13.71 2.68 -4.03
CA MET A 59 14.22 2.65 -5.38
C MET A 59 15.56 1.92 -5.52
N THR A 60 16.33 1.72 -4.45
CA THR A 60 17.63 1.04 -4.54
C THR A 60 17.61 -0.36 -5.15
N PRO A 61 16.63 -1.25 -4.89
CA PRO A 61 16.59 -2.58 -5.52
C PRO A 61 15.94 -2.57 -6.91
N LEU A 62 15.34 -1.45 -7.35
CA LEU A 62 14.54 -1.39 -8.57
C LEU A 62 15.36 -0.89 -9.76
N ASN A 63 15.13 -1.48 -10.92
CA ASN A 63 15.70 -1.01 -12.18
C ASN A 63 15.11 0.35 -12.60
N LYS A 64 15.84 1.09 -13.45
CA LYS A 64 15.44 2.40 -14.01
C LYS A 64 13.97 2.53 -14.47
N PRO A 65 13.37 1.57 -15.22
CA PRO A 65 11.95 1.66 -15.60
C PRO A 65 10.99 1.63 -14.41
N GLY A 66 11.38 1.00 -13.30
CA GLY A 66 10.61 0.93 -12.05
C GLY A 66 10.53 2.26 -11.32
N HIS A 67 11.46 3.19 -11.54
CA HIS A 67 11.42 4.50 -10.87
C HIS A 67 10.19 5.35 -11.23
N LYS A 68 9.48 5.04 -12.32
CA LYS A 68 8.18 5.68 -12.63
C LYS A 68 7.14 5.43 -11.54
N TRP A 69 7.24 4.30 -10.82
CA TRP A 69 6.35 3.95 -9.71
C TRP A 69 6.70 4.63 -8.40
N ALA A 70 7.81 5.39 -8.34
CA ALA A 70 8.27 6.01 -7.11
C ALA A 70 7.20 6.86 -6.44
N LEU A 71 6.47 7.70 -7.20
CA LEU A 71 5.44 8.59 -6.65
C LEU A 71 4.29 7.81 -6.00
N ILE A 72 3.80 6.76 -6.65
CA ILE A 72 2.66 5.97 -6.15
C ILE A 72 3.07 5.21 -4.89
N LEU A 73 4.25 4.56 -4.91
CA LEU A 73 4.72 3.77 -3.77
C LEU A 73 5.06 4.65 -2.56
N THR A 74 5.66 5.83 -2.78
CA THR A 74 6.03 6.71 -1.68
C THR A 74 4.82 7.40 -1.07
N SER A 75 3.84 7.81 -1.88
CA SER A 75 2.57 8.36 -1.39
C SER A 75 1.73 7.33 -0.64
N LEU A 76 1.66 6.09 -1.11
CA LEU A 76 0.97 5.01 -0.40
C LEU A 76 1.64 4.71 0.93
N MET A 77 2.97 4.63 0.97
CA MET A 77 3.71 4.39 2.20
C MET A 77 3.49 5.49 3.24
N THR A 78 3.55 6.77 2.82
CA THR A 78 3.35 7.89 3.74
C THR A 78 1.90 8.00 4.21
N PHE A 79 0.93 7.69 3.35
CA PHE A 79 -0.48 7.63 3.71
C PHE A 79 -0.76 6.56 4.77
N LEU A 80 -0.31 5.32 4.56
CA LEU A 80 -0.51 4.23 5.52
C LEU A 80 0.21 4.50 6.85
N LEU A 81 1.44 5.02 6.78
CA LEU A 81 2.21 5.37 7.98
C LEU A 81 1.51 6.44 8.81
N THR A 82 0.98 7.48 8.17
CA THR A 82 0.28 8.56 8.89
C THR A 82 -1.03 8.07 9.50
N ILE A 83 -1.88 7.34 8.76
CA ILE A 83 -3.13 6.78 9.31
C ILE A 83 -2.87 5.87 10.50
N ASN A 84 -1.89 4.98 10.40
CA ASN A 84 -1.62 4.02 11.47
C ASN A 84 -1.02 4.72 12.71
N LEU A 85 -0.19 5.75 12.54
CA LEU A 85 0.30 6.55 13.66
C LEU A 85 -0.84 7.32 14.36
N LEU A 86 -1.77 7.88 13.59
CA LEU A 86 -2.98 8.53 14.12
C LEU A 86 -3.89 7.55 14.90
N GLY A 87 -3.89 6.28 14.51
CA GLY A 87 -4.64 5.23 15.20
C GLY A 87 -4.15 4.85 16.58
N LEU A 88 -2.94 5.27 16.95
CA LEU A 88 -2.41 5.04 18.30
C LEU A 88 -2.97 6.03 19.32
N LEU A 89 -3.64 7.10 18.86
CA LEU A 89 -4.27 8.07 19.74
C LEU A 89 -5.52 7.46 20.39
N PRO A 90 -5.82 7.78 21.66
CA PRO A 90 -6.99 7.25 22.34
C PRO A 90 -8.27 7.71 21.64
N TYR A 91 -9.23 6.79 21.50
CA TYR A 91 -10.55 7.01 20.91
C TYR A 91 -10.57 7.43 19.43
N THR A 92 -9.50 7.16 18.67
CA THR A 92 -9.50 7.38 17.22
C THR A 92 -9.95 6.13 16.47
N PHE A 93 -10.81 6.33 15.46
CA PHE A 93 -11.19 5.30 14.50
C PHE A 93 -10.23 5.34 13.31
N THR A 94 -9.58 4.21 13.01
CA THR A 94 -8.73 4.08 11.83
C THR A 94 -9.40 3.28 10.71
N PRO A 95 -9.50 3.84 9.49
CA PRO A 95 -10.11 3.15 8.36
C PRO A 95 -9.32 1.91 7.91
N THR A 96 -8.03 1.80 8.27
CA THR A 96 -7.16 0.65 7.96
C THR A 96 -7.50 -0.61 8.75
N THR A 97 -8.32 -0.51 9.81
CA THR A 97 -8.82 -1.70 10.55
C THR A 97 -9.89 -2.46 9.77
N GLN A 98 -10.53 -1.81 8.80
CA GLN A 98 -11.52 -2.44 7.95
C GLN A 98 -10.85 -3.13 6.77
N LEU A 99 -11.05 -4.44 6.66
CA LEU A 99 -10.54 -5.25 5.55
C LEU A 99 -10.92 -4.67 4.17
N SER A 100 -12.10 -4.07 4.07
CA SER A 100 -12.57 -3.43 2.84
C SER A 100 -11.64 -2.33 2.34
N MET A 101 -11.07 -1.51 3.24
CA MET A 101 -10.16 -0.43 2.86
C MET A 101 -8.82 -0.98 2.35
N ASN A 102 -8.27 -1.98 3.05
CA ASN A 102 -6.99 -2.56 2.65
C ASN A 102 -7.09 -3.31 1.33
N MET A 103 -8.16 -4.10 1.13
CA MET A 103 -8.42 -4.79 -0.14
C MET A 103 -8.61 -3.81 -1.30
N ALA A 104 -9.29 -2.69 -1.06
CA ALA A 104 -9.46 -1.64 -2.06
C ALA A 104 -8.13 -0.99 -2.50
N LEU A 105 -7.12 -0.94 -1.63
CA LEU A 105 -5.78 -0.46 -1.97
C LEU A 105 -4.90 -1.56 -2.58
N ALA A 106 -4.94 -2.77 -2.03
CA ALA A 106 -4.08 -3.89 -2.40
C ALA A 106 -4.40 -4.43 -3.80
N PHE A 107 -5.68 -4.66 -4.10
CA PHE A 107 -6.09 -5.31 -5.34
C PHE A 107 -5.72 -4.52 -6.60
N PRO A 108 -6.00 -3.20 -6.70
CA PRO A 108 -5.63 -2.42 -7.89
C PRO A 108 -4.11 -2.30 -8.06
N LEU A 109 -3.36 -2.11 -6.97
CA LEU A 109 -1.91 -2.00 -7.02
C LEU A 109 -1.28 -3.32 -7.51
N TRP A 110 -1.70 -4.45 -6.94
CA TRP A 110 -1.26 -5.77 -7.35
C TRP A 110 -1.59 -6.03 -8.82
N LEU A 111 -2.83 -5.79 -9.23
CA LEU A 111 -3.29 -6.00 -10.61
C LEU A 111 -2.51 -5.12 -11.59
N ALA A 112 -2.22 -3.87 -11.23
CA ALA A 112 -1.41 -2.99 -12.07
C ALA A 112 0.01 -3.52 -12.26
N THR A 113 0.66 -4.05 -11.22
CA THR A 113 2.00 -4.67 -11.37
C THR A 113 1.95 -5.89 -12.29
N LEU A 114 0.95 -6.75 -12.15
CA LEU A 114 0.77 -7.94 -12.99
C LEU A 114 0.55 -7.56 -14.47
N LEU A 115 -0.33 -6.60 -14.74
CA LEU A 115 -0.57 -6.10 -16.09
C LEU A 115 0.68 -5.47 -16.71
N THR A 116 1.46 -4.72 -15.93
CA THR A 116 2.72 -4.14 -16.45
C THR A 116 3.77 -5.21 -16.77
N GLY A 117 3.84 -6.29 -15.98
CA GLY A 117 4.74 -7.42 -16.25
C GLY A 117 4.37 -8.15 -17.54
N LEU A 118 3.09 -8.51 -17.68
CA LEU A 118 2.57 -9.19 -18.87
C LEU A 118 2.71 -8.33 -20.14
N ARG A 119 2.48 -7.02 -20.03
CA ARG A 119 2.57 -6.10 -21.19
C ARG A 119 4.01 -5.87 -21.65
N ASN A 120 4.94 -5.69 -20.73
CA ASN A 120 6.32 -5.32 -21.09
C ASN A 120 7.15 -6.55 -21.49
N GLN A 121 6.97 -7.69 -20.80
CA GLN A 121 7.74 -8.90 -21.04
C GLN A 121 6.88 -10.16 -20.76
N PRO A 122 6.06 -10.59 -21.73
CA PRO A 122 5.15 -11.73 -21.54
C PRO A 122 5.89 -13.06 -21.36
N SER A 123 7.01 -13.27 -22.05
CA SER A 123 7.78 -14.51 -21.98
C SER A 123 8.48 -14.69 -20.63
N THR A 124 9.10 -13.64 -20.09
CA THR A 124 9.79 -13.71 -18.80
C THR A 124 8.79 -13.78 -17.64
N SER A 125 7.67 -13.06 -17.71
CA SER A 125 6.62 -13.11 -16.69
C SER A 125 5.96 -14.49 -16.58
N LEU A 126 5.71 -15.17 -17.71
CA LEU A 126 5.24 -16.57 -17.69
C LEU A 126 6.36 -17.54 -17.31
N GLY A 127 7.61 -17.27 -17.68
CA GLY A 127 8.77 -18.06 -17.29
C GLY A 127 8.97 -18.11 -15.77
N HIS A 128 8.64 -17.03 -15.05
CA HIS A 128 8.68 -16.99 -13.59
C HIS A 128 7.70 -17.94 -12.88
N LEU A 129 6.72 -18.53 -13.59
CA LEU A 129 5.86 -19.57 -13.02
C LEU A 129 6.61 -20.90 -12.79
N LEU A 130 7.80 -21.03 -13.38
CA LEU A 130 8.64 -22.21 -13.30
C LEU A 130 9.98 -21.85 -12.65
N PRO A 131 10.34 -22.49 -11.51
CA PRO A 131 11.69 -22.37 -10.99
C PRO A 131 12.69 -22.96 -11.98
N GLU A 132 13.83 -22.28 -12.16
CA GLU A 132 14.92 -22.80 -12.98
C GLU A 132 15.46 -24.12 -12.41
N GLY A 133 15.65 -25.14 -13.26
CA GLY A 133 16.25 -26.42 -12.88
C GLY A 133 15.30 -27.48 -12.30
N THR A 134 13.97 -27.34 -12.47
CA THR A 134 13.02 -28.35 -11.98
C THR A 134 12.99 -29.63 -12.84
N PRO A 135 12.93 -30.83 -12.23
CA PRO A 135 12.81 -32.08 -12.98
C PRO A 135 11.45 -32.18 -13.68
N THR A 136 11.45 -32.73 -14.91
CA THR A 136 10.28 -32.80 -15.81
C THR A 136 8.97 -33.33 -15.22
N PRO A 137 8.93 -34.34 -14.32
CA PRO A 137 7.65 -34.83 -13.78
C PRO A 137 6.98 -33.86 -12.80
N LEU A 138 7.72 -32.96 -12.15
CA LEU A 138 7.17 -32.05 -11.11
C LEU A 138 6.63 -30.73 -11.68
N ILE A 139 6.89 -30.46 -12.96
CA ILE A 139 6.53 -29.22 -13.66
C ILE A 139 5.02 -28.89 -13.51
N PRO A 140 4.07 -29.81 -13.79
CA PRO A 140 2.64 -29.47 -13.75
C PRO A 140 2.15 -29.08 -12.35
N ALA A 141 2.67 -29.75 -11.31
CA ALA A 141 2.29 -29.48 -9.93
C ALA A 141 2.81 -28.12 -9.45
N LEU A 142 4.06 -27.78 -9.81
CA LEU A 142 4.67 -26.50 -9.44
C LEU A 142 3.98 -25.29 -10.06
N ILE A 143 3.58 -25.38 -11.33
CA ILE A 143 2.83 -24.29 -11.99
C ILE A 143 1.51 -24.03 -11.25
N LEU A 144 0.81 -25.09 -10.82
CA LEU A 144 -0.44 -24.94 -10.08
C LEU A 144 -0.20 -24.22 -8.74
N ILE A 145 0.86 -24.59 -8.02
CA ILE A 145 1.20 -23.93 -6.75
C ILE A 145 1.56 -22.45 -6.99
N GLU A 146 2.39 -22.13 -7.97
CA GLU A 146 2.82 -20.75 -8.21
C GLU A 146 1.65 -19.86 -8.70
N THR A 147 0.75 -20.41 -9.51
CA THR A 147 -0.48 -19.69 -9.91
C THR A 147 -1.40 -19.43 -8.71
N THR A 148 -1.56 -20.38 -7.79
CA THR A 148 -2.33 -20.13 -6.55
C THR A 148 -1.64 -19.12 -5.63
N SER A 149 -0.31 -19.17 -5.49
CA SER A 149 0.49 -18.19 -4.73
C SER A 149 0.32 -16.77 -5.29
N LEU A 150 0.32 -16.63 -6.62
CA LEU A 150 0.09 -15.36 -7.28
C LEU A 150 -1.32 -14.80 -7.01
N LEU A 151 -2.35 -15.65 -6.97
CA LEU A 151 -3.74 -15.26 -6.68
C LEU A 151 -3.99 -14.93 -5.21
N ILE A 152 -3.26 -15.55 -4.27
CA ILE A 152 -3.38 -15.26 -2.83
C ILE A 152 -2.69 -13.94 -2.45
N ARG A 153 -1.72 -13.47 -3.26
CA ARG A 153 -0.96 -12.25 -2.98
C ARG A 153 -1.81 -10.98 -2.70
N PRO A 154 -2.85 -10.62 -3.47
CA PRO A 154 -3.69 -9.46 -3.13
C PRO A 154 -4.47 -9.66 -1.82
N LEU A 155 -4.83 -10.90 -1.48
CA LEU A 155 -5.49 -11.21 -0.22
C LEU A 155 -4.54 -11.14 0.97
N ALA A 156 -3.27 -11.48 0.77
CA ALA A 156 -2.23 -11.36 1.79
C ALA A 156 -1.76 -9.91 2.00
N LEU A 157 -1.94 -9.05 0.99
CA LEU A 157 -1.63 -7.63 1.07
C LEU A 157 -2.73 -6.78 1.72
N GLY A 158 -3.99 -7.27 1.71
CA GLY A 158 -5.15 -6.61 2.31
C GLY A 158 -5.38 -7.03 3.75
#